data_AF-A0A848MNN5-F1
#
_entry.id   AF-A0A848MNN5-F1
#
_cell.length_a   1.000
_cell.length_b   1.000
_cell.length_c   1.000
_cell.angle_alpha   90.00
_cell.angle_beta   90.00
_cell.angle_gamma   90.00
#
_symmetry.space_group_name_H-M   'P 1'
#
loop_
_entity.id
_entity.type
_entity.pdbx_description
1 polymer ?
#
loop_
_entity_poly.entity_id
_entity_poly.type
_entity_poly.pdbx_seq_one_letter_code
_entity_poly.pdbx_strand_id
1 'polypeptide(L)'
;MRVLLLLLVSLFLLQPAQAKQTTPYSAQDNQLIEQGDYTNSDGQQIHRPAHTKSGRAPEGASAKCRDGSYSFSTHHRGTCSRHGGVAQWLD
;
A
#
# COMPACT_ATOMS: atom_id res chain seq x y z
N MET A 1 49.71 10.34 -9.64
CA MET A 1 48.52 11.21 -9.82
C MET A 1 47.39 10.52 -10.59
N ARG A 2 47.66 9.81 -11.70
CA ARG A 2 46.62 9.03 -12.43
C ARG A 2 46.06 7.82 -11.66
N VAL A 3 46.87 7.15 -10.84
CA VAL A 3 46.44 6.00 -10.02
C VAL A 3 45.53 6.43 -8.85
N LEU A 4 45.74 7.64 -8.32
CA LEU A 4 44.89 8.22 -7.27
C LEU A 4 43.50 8.61 -7.80
N LEU A 5 43.38 8.93 -9.09
CA LEU A 5 42.12 9.27 -9.75
C LEU A 5 41.24 8.03 -10.01
N LEU A 6 41.84 6.85 -10.16
CA LEU A 6 41.13 5.60 -10.48
C LEU A 6 40.47 4.96 -9.25
N LEU A 7 40.96 5.22 -8.04
CA LEU A 7 40.37 4.71 -6.79
C LEU A 7 39.11 5.47 -6.35
N LEU A 8 38.87 6.67 -6.89
CA LEU A 8 37.68 7.46 -6.58
C LEU A 8 36.46 7.09 -7.45
N VAL A 9 36.66 6.45 -8.61
CA VAL A 9 35.59 6.08 -9.55
C VAL A 9 34.90 4.76 -9.17
N SER A 10 35.59 3.87 -8.45
CA SER A 10 35.08 2.56 -8.04
C SER A 10 34.10 2.58 -6.86
N LEU A 11 33.92 3.72 -6.18
CA LEU A 11 33.05 3.83 -5.00
C LEU A 11 31.57 4.15 -5.33
N PHE A 12 31.21 4.40 -6.59
CA PHE A 12 29.85 4.87 -6.96
C PHE A 12 28.92 3.77 -7.53
N LEU A 13 29.39 2.53 -7.67
CA LEU A 13 28.60 1.43 -8.26
C LEU A 13 27.85 0.55 -7.24
N LEU A 14 27.92 0.85 -5.95
CA LEU A 14 27.13 0.20 -4.90
C LEU A 14 26.06 1.16 -4.35
N GLN A 15 25.19 1.66 -5.22
CA GLN A 15 23.93 2.22 -4.73
C GLN A 15 22.96 1.05 -4.54
N PRO A 16 22.46 0.77 -3.32
CA PRO A 16 21.32 -0.11 -3.18
C PRO A 16 20.18 0.54 -3.97
N ALA A 17 19.60 -0.22 -4.90
CA ALA A 17 18.35 0.18 -5.54
C ALA A 17 17.33 0.37 -4.42
N GLN A 18 17.12 1.62 -4.00
CA GLN A 18 15.96 2.03 -3.24
C GLN A 18 14.77 1.79 -4.15
N ALA A 19 14.21 0.57 -4.06
CA ALA A 19 12.88 0.30 -4.56
C ALA A 19 11.97 1.36 -3.95
N LYS A 20 11.25 2.09 -4.81
CA LYS A 20 10.29 3.11 -4.41
C LYS A 20 9.39 2.53 -3.33
N GLN A 21 9.64 2.90 -2.09
CA GLN A 21 8.77 2.58 -0.99
C GLN A 21 7.59 3.52 -1.15
N THR A 22 6.46 2.97 -1.60
CA THR A 22 5.20 3.69 -1.65
C THR A 22 4.95 4.28 -0.26
N THR A 23 4.87 5.61 -0.21
CA THR A 23 4.39 6.50 0.86
C THR A 23 3.07 6.02 1.48
N PRO A 24 2.47 6.72 2.48
CA PRO A 24 2.77 6.97 3.88
C PRO A 24 1.97 6.03 4.83
N TYR A 25 1.91 4.73 4.54
CA TYR A 25 0.98 3.77 5.17
C TYR A 25 1.23 3.44 6.66
N SER A 26 2.40 3.79 7.20
CA SER A 26 2.84 3.33 8.53
C SER A 26 2.02 3.90 9.71
N ALA A 27 1.26 4.99 9.50
CA ALA A 27 0.37 5.53 10.52
C ALA A 27 -1.01 4.84 10.51
N GLN A 28 -1.46 4.36 9.35
CA GLN A 28 -2.76 3.70 9.20
C GLN A 28 -2.76 2.26 9.73
N ASP A 29 -1.62 1.56 9.72
CA ASP A 29 -1.52 0.19 10.28
C ASP A 29 -1.97 0.12 11.73
N ASN A 30 -1.69 1.16 12.54
CA ASN A 30 -2.16 1.19 13.92
C ASN A 30 -3.67 1.42 14.05
N GLN A 31 -4.35 1.90 13.00
CA GLN A 31 -5.80 2.09 13.00
C GLN A 31 -6.57 0.89 12.41
N LEU A 32 -5.92 0.07 11.59
CA LEU A 32 -6.49 -1.13 10.99
C LEU A 32 -6.44 -2.32 11.95
N ILE A 33 -7.49 -3.15 11.94
CA ILE A 33 -7.58 -4.35 12.78
C ILE A 33 -6.93 -5.52 12.05
N GLU A 34 -7.45 -5.86 10.87
CA GLU A 34 -6.86 -6.86 9.98
C GLU A 34 -5.57 -6.30 9.38
N GLN A 35 -4.56 -7.17 9.26
CA GLN A 35 -3.25 -6.81 8.75
C GLN A 35 -2.98 -7.52 7.43
N GLY A 36 -2.10 -6.91 6.63
CA GLY A 36 -1.45 -7.53 5.48
C GLY A 36 -2.01 -7.09 4.13
N ASP A 37 -1.25 -7.46 3.11
CA ASP A 37 -1.37 -6.90 1.77
C ASP A 37 -1.56 -7.99 0.72
N TYR A 38 -1.97 -7.56 -0.48
CA TYR A 38 -1.98 -8.38 -1.67
C TYR A 38 -1.45 -7.56 -2.86
N THR A 39 -0.90 -8.25 -3.86
CA THR A 39 -0.52 -7.63 -5.12
C THR A 39 -1.70 -7.71 -6.09
N ASN A 40 -2.19 -6.58 -6.59
CA ASN A 40 -3.24 -6.55 -7.59
C ASN A 40 -2.70 -6.89 -9.00
N SER A 41 -3.58 -6.93 -10.00
CA SER A 41 -3.20 -7.20 -11.39
C SER A 41 -2.26 -6.15 -12.00
N ASP A 42 -2.24 -4.94 -11.46
CA ASP A 42 -1.35 -3.86 -11.89
C ASP A 42 0.04 -3.92 -11.23
N GLY A 43 0.28 -4.93 -10.38
CA GLY A 43 1.53 -5.08 -9.64
C GLY A 43 1.66 -4.17 -8.42
N GLN A 44 0.59 -3.50 -7.99
CA GLN A 44 0.55 -2.65 -6.80
C GLN A 44 0.32 -3.50 -5.55
N GLN A 45 1.10 -3.24 -4.49
CA GLN A 45 0.82 -3.75 -3.14
C GLN A 45 -0.31 -2.93 -2.53
N ILE A 46 -1.40 -3.61 -2.20
CA ILE A 46 -2.63 -3.03 -1.68
C ILE A 46 -2.97 -3.72 -0.37
N HIS A 47 -3.31 -2.94 0.65
CA HIS A 47 -3.77 -3.50 1.91
C HIS A 47 -5.11 -4.23 1.71
N ARG A 48 -5.24 -5.38 2.35
CA ARG A 48 -6.47 -6.18 2.32
C ARG A 48 -7.62 -5.42 3.00
N PRO A 49 -8.89 -5.67 2.67
CA PRO A 49 -9.98 -5.01 3.36
C PRO A 49 -9.88 -5.20 4.88
N ALA A 50 -10.02 -4.11 5.63
CA ALA A 50 -9.82 -4.09 7.07
C ALA A 50 -10.82 -3.16 7.77
N HIS A 51 -11.28 -3.56 8.95
CA HIS A 51 -12.01 -2.73 9.87
C HIS A 51 -11.06 -1.74 10.54
N THR A 52 -11.60 -0.58 10.93
CA THR A 52 -10.85 0.40 11.72
C THR A 52 -11.27 0.36 13.18
N LYS A 53 -10.31 0.58 14.09
CA LYS A 53 -10.56 0.68 15.53
C LYS A 53 -11.57 1.80 15.89
N SER A 54 -11.62 2.85 15.07
CA SER A 54 -12.51 4.01 15.28
C SER A 54 -13.85 3.91 14.54
N GLY A 55 -14.02 2.92 13.65
CA GLY A 55 -15.16 2.80 12.74
C GLY A 55 -15.19 3.86 11.62
N ARG A 56 -14.28 4.84 11.62
CA ARG A 56 -14.17 5.87 10.58
C ARG A 56 -13.36 5.34 9.39
N ALA A 57 -13.60 5.93 8.21
CA ALA A 57 -12.83 5.61 7.02
C ALA A 57 -11.35 6.01 7.25
N PRO A 58 -10.40 5.08 7.06
CA PRO A 58 -8.99 5.42 7.08
C PRO A 58 -8.64 6.16 5.78
N GLU A 59 -7.58 6.97 5.81
CA GLU A 59 -7.06 7.60 4.61
C GLU A 59 -6.69 6.53 3.56
N GLY A 60 -6.89 6.83 2.28
CA GLY A 60 -6.61 5.91 1.18
C GLY A 60 -7.61 4.76 1.00
N ALA A 61 -8.64 4.63 1.84
CA ALA A 61 -9.73 3.70 1.58
C ALA A 61 -10.52 4.15 0.35
N SER A 62 -10.66 3.24 -0.62
CA SER A 62 -11.45 3.42 -1.84
C SER A 62 -12.94 3.11 -1.65
N ALA A 63 -13.28 2.26 -0.68
CA ALA A 63 -14.67 1.82 -0.48
C ALA A 63 -14.92 1.36 0.95
N LYS A 64 -16.18 1.47 1.38
CA LYS A 64 -16.73 0.79 2.54
C LYS A 64 -17.52 -0.44 2.09
N CYS A 65 -17.16 -1.61 2.59
CA CYS A 65 -17.86 -2.87 2.35
C CYS A 65 -19.09 -3.03 3.25
N ARG A 66 -20.01 -3.92 2.89
CA ARG A 66 -21.25 -4.15 3.67
C ARG A 66 -21.02 -4.82 5.03
N ASP A 67 -19.94 -5.57 5.19
CA ASP A 67 -19.55 -6.11 6.48
C ASP A 67 -18.94 -5.07 7.45
N GLY A 68 -18.69 -3.85 6.96
CA GLY A 68 -18.11 -2.76 7.75
C GLY A 68 -16.61 -2.56 7.55
N SER A 69 -15.94 -3.44 6.81
CA SER A 69 -14.53 -3.28 6.44
C SER A 69 -14.33 -2.17 5.39
N TYR A 70 -13.14 -1.61 5.33
CA TYR A 70 -12.73 -0.62 4.33
C TYR A 70 -11.77 -1.26 3.34
N SER A 71 -12.04 -1.10 2.04
CA SER A 71 -11.22 -1.63 0.95
C SER A 71 -10.28 -0.57 0.40
N PHE A 72 -9.07 -0.99 0.03
CA PHE A 72 -8.03 -0.15 -0.58
C PHE A 72 -7.82 -0.49 -2.07
N SER A 73 -8.75 -1.22 -2.68
CA SER A 73 -8.63 -1.64 -4.08
C SER A 73 -8.58 -0.45 -5.02
N THR A 74 -7.68 -0.48 -6.00
CA THR A 74 -7.60 0.53 -7.06
C THR A 74 -8.56 0.27 -8.22
N HIS A 75 -9.34 -0.81 -8.14
CA HIS A 75 -10.33 -1.17 -9.16
C HIS A 75 -11.72 -1.20 -8.54
N HIS A 76 -12.75 -0.95 -9.35
CA HIS A 76 -14.14 -1.10 -8.90
C HIS A 76 -14.68 -2.52 -9.09
N ARG A 77 -14.17 -3.26 -10.09
CA ARG A 77 -14.65 -4.61 -10.39
C ARG A 77 -14.19 -5.60 -9.32
N GLY A 78 -15.15 -6.26 -8.68
CA GLY A 78 -14.90 -7.30 -7.68
C GLY A 78 -14.62 -6.78 -6.27
N THR A 79 -14.57 -5.46 -6.07
CA THR A 79 -14.36 -4.83 -4.76
C THR A 79 -15.44 -5.23 -3.78
N CYS A 80 -15.02 -5.56 -2.56
CA CYS A 80 -15.89 -6.08 -1.51
C CYS A 80 -16.67 -7.36 -1.88
N SER A 81 -16.35 -8.08 -2.96
CA SER A 81 -17.10 -9.28 -3.37
C SER A 81 -17.15 -10.37 -2.28
N ARG A 82 -16.07 -10.51 -1.51
CA ARG A 82 -15.98 -11.41 -0.35
C ARG A 82 -16.59 -10.84 0.93
N HIS A 83 -16.97 -9.57 0.91
CA HIS A 83 -17.40 -8.75 2.04
C HIS A 83 -18.85 -8.24 1.85
N GLY A 84 -19.65 -8.98 1.07
CA GLY A 84 -21.07 -8.67 0.82
C GLY A 84 -21.33 -7.58 -0.23
N GLY A 85 -20.30 -7.12 -0.93
CA GLY A 85 -20.37 -6.04 -1.90
C GLY A 85 -20.10 -4.66 -1.29
N VAL A 86 -20.02 -3.66 -2.16
CA VAL A 86 -19.75 -2.27 -1.76
C VAL A 86 -21.02 -1.65 -1.16
N ALA A 87 -20.88 -1.04 0.01
CA ALA A 87 -21.90 -0.21 0.62
C ALA A 87 -21.79 1.24 0.14
N GLN A 88 -20.55 1.75 0.05
CA GLN A 88 -20.27 3.13 -0.37
C GLN A 88 -18.86 3.21 -1.00
N TRP A 89 -18.72 3.97 -2.09
CA TRP A 89 -17.43 4.37 -2.67
C TRP A 89 -16.90 5.65 -1.98
N LEU A 90 -15.59 5.73 -1.80
CA LEU A 90 -14.91 6.77 -1.00
C LEU A 90 -13.81 7.52 -1.80
N ASP A 91 -13.60 7.11 -3.05
CA ASP A 91 -12.60 7.59 -4.00
C ASP A 91 -13.11 8.72 -4.94
#